data_AF-A0A1Y4HLW6-F1
#
_entry.id   AF-A0A1Y4HLW6-F1
#
_cell.length_a   1.000
_cell.length_b   1.000
_cell.length_c   1.000
_cell.angle_alpha   90.00
_cell.angle_beta   90.00
_cell.angle_gamma   90.00
#
_symmetry.space_group_name_H-M   'P 1'
#
loop_
_entity.id
_entity.type
_entity.pdbx_description
1 polymer ?
#
loop_
_entity_poly.entity_id
_entity_poly.type
_entity_poly.pdbx_seq_one_letter_code
_entity_poly.pdbx_strand_id
1 'polypeptide(L)'
;MPEITLSLFQGYSDTYPVDKSLTDIVEMILHDPHLADNTAKHRYCRQNGWTKDATRTKMACPCFAVAVRFSQGKKRENISGWTHLCLVDFDHIPPEKKEACLQLIRQDPHTLLAYTTISKEGIRIICPYICHPDFYFRNETELYKLAFEKINRHYAALIGHEYDEKCKNVTRLSGLAHDPEAWYCENALPFEIEAPASLLDETKSRKKQERLQKVVDAIRTHLADKGVEYTDHQRNNYIMRTGYLFNAYGVDQQTATAWGVKQFADYDGDVAGIFRSCYRKTDEYGTLKLPSHSGKKSSPNDAATSVVSDIEAFLSTQGRFRKNTITRKCEMAETGSDKFSDLTDRMVNTLWCRMSKEVRSVRQQDLRAVIDSEFVELYNPFVRYLDSLEPWDGKTDHIAALAAQVHVTTGKELFPVFFKKWLVAMVASLLDENVVNHEILVL
;
A
#
# COMPACT_ATOMS: atom_id res chain seq x y z
N MET A 1 24.88 3.08 -10.86
CA MET A 1 23.59 3.39 -10.20
C MET A 1 23.56 4.89 -9.91
N PRO A 2 22.40 5.54 -9.70
CA PRO A 2 22.39 6.90 -9.15
C PRO A 2 23.12 6.92 -7.81
N GLU A 3 23.84 8.01 -7.53
CA GLU A 3 24.61 8.17 -6.29
C GLU A 3 23.67 8.08 -5.07
N ILE A 4 23.97 7.16 -4.14
CA ILE A 4 23.14 6.92 -2.96
C ILE A 4 23.42 8.02 -1.93
N THR A 5 22.43 8.84 -1.63
CA THR A 5 22.49 9.85 -0.56
C THR A 5 21.93 9.30 0.76
N LEU A 6 22.66 9.49 1.86
CA LEU A 6 22.30 9.05 3.20
C LEU A 6 22.34 10.23 4.19
N SER A 7 21.52 10.15 5.24
CA SER A 7 21.50 11.18 6.29
C SER A 7 22.53 10.84 7.38
N LEU A 8 23.61 11.63 7.42
CA LEU A 8 24.70 11.54 8.40
C LEU A 8 24.42 12.47 9.60
N PHE A 9 24.80 12.02 10.79
CA PHE A 9 24.75 12.78 12.04
C PHE A 9 26.12 12.79 12.69
N GLN A 10 26.49 13.91 13.31
CA GLN A 10 27.80 14.06 13.96
C GLN A 10 27.96 13.18 15.21
N GLY A 11 26.85 12.72 15.78
CA GLY A 11 26.82 11.78 16.89
C GLY A 11 25.41 11.26 17.16
N TYR A 12 25.28 10.37 18.14
CA TYR A 12 24.00 9.76 18.46
C TYR A 12 22.98 10.77 19.04
N SER A 13 23.45 11.80 19.76
CA SER A 13 22.61 12.87 20.32
C SER A 13 22.29 14.00 19.36
N ASP A 14 22.99 14.09 18.22
CA ASP A 14 22.74 15.11 17.20
C ASP A 14 21.31 14.94 16.63
N THR A 15 20.65 16.01 16.23
CA THR A 15 19.30 15.95 15.63
C THR A 15 19.27 16.53 14.22
N TYR A 16 20.38 17.05 13.71
CA TYR A 16 20.43 17.72 12.42
C TYR A 16 21.14 16.82 11.41
N PRO A 17 20.41 16.13 10.52
CA PRO A 17 21.04 15.33 9.49
C PRO A 17 21.77 16.21 8.47
N VAL A 18 22.90 15.72 7.98
CA VAL A 18 23.60 16.25 6.81
C VAL A 18 23.55 15.19 5.73
N ASP A 19 23.11 15.56 4.53
CA ASP A 19 23.13 14.66 3.40
C ASP A 19 24.58 14.38 2.97
N LYS A 20 24.90 13.11 2.85
CA LYS A 20 26.24 12.61 2.51
C LYS A 20 26.10 11.48 1.51
N SER A 21 26.99 11.38 0.51
CA SER A 21 26.97 10.23 -0.39
C SER A 21 27.45 8.97 0.34
N LEU A 22 27.05 7.79 -0.15
CA LEU A 22 27.57 6.53 0.37
C LEU A 22 29.09 6.44 0.16
N THR A 23 29.61 6.90 -0.97
CA THR A 23 31.05 6.95 -1.26
C THR A 23 31.79 7.79 -0.22
N ASP A 24 31.28 8.97 0.12
CA ASP A 24 31.85 9.79 1.18
C ASP A 24 31.82 9.09 2.55
N ILE A 25 30.77 8.33 2.86
CA ILE A 25 30.70 7.53 4.10
C ILE A 25 31.78 6.44 4.09
N VAL A 26 32.02 5.81 2.95
CA VAL A 26 33.10 4.81 2.78
C VAL A 26 34.47 5.46 2.98
N GLU A 27 34.72 6.61 2.37
CA GLU A 27 35.95 7.40 2.57
C GLU A 27 36.16 7.76 4.04
N MET A 28 35.08 8.14 4.76
CA MET A 28 35.17 8.40 6.19
C MET A 28 35.58 7.15 6.99
N ILE A 29 35.04 5.98 6.66
CA ILE A 29 35.38 4.71 7.33
C ILE A 29 36.85 4.34 7.09
N LEU A 30 37.34 4.51 5.85
CA LEU A 30 38.68 4.09 5.44
C LEU A 30 39.77 5.06 5.91
N HIS A 31 39.50 6.37 5.91
CA HIS A 31 40.56 7.37 5.91
C HIS A 31 40.37 8.56 6.86
N ASP A 32 39.21 8.74 7.51
CA ASP A 32 38.99 9.90 8.38
C ASP A 32 39.86 9.82 9.66
N PRO A 33 40.79 10.78 9.88
CA PRO A 33 41.70 10.74 11.03
C PRO A 33 40.99 10.94 12.37
N HIS A 34 39.91 11.73 12.40
CA HIS A 34 39.17 11.99 13.63
C HIS A 34 38.37 10.75 14.07
N LEU A 35 37.79 10.05 13.11
CA LEU A 35 37.13 8.76 13.33
C LEU A 35 38.15 7.70 13.76
N ALA A 36 39.37 7.71 13.18
CA ALA A 36 40.47 6.84 13.58
C ALA A 36 40.84 7.04 15.05
N ASP A 37 41.06 8.29 15.46
CA ASP A 37 41.39 8.66 16.84
C ASP A 37 40.27 8.27 17.82
N ASN A 38 39.02 8.58 17.51
CA ASN A 38 37.87 8.22 18.35
C ASN A 38 37.72 6.69 18.46
N THR A 39 37.93 5.97 17.37
CA THR A 39 37.88 4.51 17.34
C THR A 39 38.98 3.91 18.20
N ALA A 40 40.23 4.40 18.08
CA ALA A 40 41.35 3.97 18.92
C ALA A 40 41.11 4.27 20.40
N LYS A 41 40.63 5.49 20.71
CA LYS A 41 40.30 5.92 22.07
C LYS A 41 39.22 5.06 22.71
N HIS A 42 38.14 4.74 21.98
CA HIS A 42 37.09 3.85 22.48
C HIS A 42 37.66 2.48 22.89
N ARG A 43 38.50 1.90 22.03
CA ARG A 43 39.14 0.60 22.26
C ARG A 43 40.10 0.64 23.46
N TYR A 44 40.90 1.70 23.58
CA TYR A 44 41.78 1.93 24.72
C TYR A 44 40.99 2.03 26.04
N CYS A 45 39.93 2.84 26.09
CA CYS A 45 39.09 2.96 27.29
C CYS A 45 38.47 1.61 27.68
N ARG A 46 38.01 0.82 26.71
CA ARG A 46 37.47 -0.53 26.95
C ARG A 46 38.51 -1.48 27.54
N GLN A 47 39.71 -1.50 26.99
CA GLN A 47 40.80 -2.34 27.48
C GLN A 47 41.20 -2.02 28.92
N ASN A 48 41.10 -0.75 29.33
CA ASN A 48 41.40 -0.28 30.68
C ASN A 48 40.19 -0.36 31.64
N GLY A 49 39.05 -0.91 31.21
CA GLY A 49 37.83 -1.02 32.04
C GLY A 49 37.08 0.30 32.26
N TRP A 50 37.42 1.37 31.53
CA TRP A 50 36.79 2.69 31.63
C TRP A 50 35.50 2.76 30.81
N THR A 51 34.48 2.02 31.27
CA THR A 51 33.21 1.81 30.56
C THR A 51 32.45 3.10 30.24
N LYS A 52 32.46 4.10 31.14
CA LYS A 52 31.80 5.39 30.93
C LYS A 52 32.45 6.19 29.80
N ASP A 53 33.78 6.28 29.79
CA ASP A 53 34.52 7.01 28.76
C ASP A 53 34.44 6.32 27.39
N ALA A 54 34.47 4.98 27.38
CA ALA A 54 34.25 4.21 26.15
C ALA A 54 32.85 4.48 25.57
N THR A 55 31.81 4.48 26.42
CA THR A 55 30.43 4.78 26.01
C THR A 55 30.30 6.20 25.48
N ARG A 56 30.86 7.19 26.19
CA ARG A 56 30.86 8.59 25.74
C ARG A 56 31.54 8.75 24.37
N THR A 57 32.69 8.10 24.17
CA THR A 57 33.42 8.15 22.90
C THR A 57 32.61 7.51 21.77
N LYS A 58 31.95 6.36 22.01
CA LYS A 58 31.06 5.72 21.04
C LYS A 58 29.88 6.62 20.67
N MET A 59 29.29 7.30 21.66
CA MET A 59 28.14 8.19 21.43
C MET A 59 28.49 9.46 20.65
N ALA A 60 29.75 9.89 20.73
CA ALA A 60 30.29 11.04 20.00
C ALA A 60 30.76 10.71 18.57
N CYS A 61 30.86 9.42 18.21
CA CYS A 61 31.21 9.04 16.84
C CYS A 61 30.03 9.32 15.90
N PRO A 62 30.31 9.79 14.66
CA PRO A 62 29.28 9.96 13.64
C PRO A 62 28.47 8.70 13.39
N CYS A 63 27.22 8.86 12.97
CA CYS A 63 26.32 7.76 12.64
C CYS A 63 25.37 8.16 11.51
N PHE A 64 24.87 7.22 10.73
CA PHE A 64 24.02 7.51 9.58
C PHE A 64 22.79 6.62 9.52
N ALA A 65 21.73 7.13 8.91
CA ALA A 65 20.50 6.38 8.68
C ALA A 65 20.66 5.49 7.44
N VAL A 66 20.39 4.19 7.60
CA VAL A 66 20.57 3.22 6.50
C VAL A 66 19.30 3.06 5.68
N ALA A 67 18.15 2.80 6.31
CA ALA A 67 16.91 2.45 5.61
C ALA A 67 16.13 3.64 5.03
N VAL A 68 16.32 4.82 5.62
CA VAL A 68 15.55 6.03 5.33
C VAL A 68 16.45 7.25 5.31
N ARG A 69 16.00 8.30 4.61
CA ARG A 69 16.56 9.65 4.70
C ARG A 69 15.69 10.50 5.62
N PHE A 70 16.32 11.45 6.30
CA PHE A 70 15.67 12.42 7.19
C PHE A 70 15.82 13.83 6.64
N SER A 71 14.80 14.67 6.80
CA SER A 71 14.87 16.10 6.47
C SER A 71 15.25 16.96 7.69
N GLN A 72 14.58 16.77 8.83
CA GLN A 72 14.75 17.61 10.03
C GLN A 72 14.55 16.81 11.33
N GLY A 73 15.54 16.02 11.77
CA GLY A 73 15.46 15.22 13.00
C GLY A 73 15.75 13.73 12.78
N LYS A 74 15.41 12.92 13.79
CA LYS A 74 15.63 11.46 13.83
C LYS A 74 14.36 10.63 14.06
N LYS A 75 13.19 11.29 14.12
CA LYS A 75 11.90 10.63 14.39
C LYS A 75 11.25 10.19 13.09
N ARG A 76 10.33 9.22 13.18
CA ARG A 76 9.57 8.70 12.01
C ARG A 76 8.86 9.78 11.21
N GLU A 77 8.36 10.82 11.88
CA GLU A 77 7.68 11.98 11.26
C GLU A 77 8.61 12.77 10.32
N ASN A 78 9.93 12.66 10.51
CA ASN A 78 10.93 13.43 9.77
C ASN A 78 11.54 12.63 8.62
N ILE A 79 11.01 11.44 8.32
CA ILE A 79 11.44 10.61 7.18
C ILE A 79 11.07 11.33 5.88
N SER A 80 12.07 11.62 5.05
CA SER A 80 11.93 12.30 3.76
C SER A 80 11.97 11.35 2.56
N GLY A 81 12.40 10.10 2.77
CA GLY A 81 12.39 9.07 1.72
C GLY A 81 13.03 7.75 2.16
N TRP A 82 12.95 6.75 1.29
CA TRP A 82 13.52 5.42 1.49
C TRP A 82 14.77 5.26 0.64
N THR A 83 15.78 4.59 1.19
CA THR A 83 17.05 4.33 0.51
C THR A 83 17.06 2.97 -0.19
N HIS A 84 16.11 2.09 0.18
CA HIS A 84 16.07 0.67 -0.16
C HIS A 84 17.39 -0.06 0.17
N LEU A 85 18.04 0.36 1.27
CA LEU A 85 19.17 -0.33 1.89
C LEU A 85 18.76 -0.98 3.22
N CYS A 86 19.37 -2.11 3.53
CA CYS A 86 19.19 -2.82 4.79
C CYS A 86 20.50 -2.88 5.58
N LEU A 87 20.43 -2.64 6.89
CA LEU A 87 21.54 -2.85 7.83
C LEU A 87 21.46 -4.25 8.43
N VAL A 88 22.60 -4.95 8.43
CA VAL A 88 22.85 -6.16 9.20
C VAL A 88 23.93 -5.81 10.23
N ASP A 89 23.64 -6.05 11.51
CA ASP A 89 24.52 -5.71 12.63
C ASP A 89 24.78 -6.99 13.42
N PHE A 90 25.99 -7.53 13.32
CA PHE A 90 26.43 -8.67 14.13
C PHE A 90 27.34 -8.18 15.24
N ASP A 91 26.94 -8.42 16.49
CA ASP A 91 27.74 -8.15 17.66
C ASP A 91 28.38 -9.44 18.21
N HIS A 92 29.44 -9.29 19.00
CA HIS A 92 30.10 -10.37 19.74
C HIS A 92 30.57 -11.56 18.87
N ILE A 93 31.05 -11.28 17.65
CA ILE A 93 31.69 -12.27 16.80
C ILE A 93 33.01 -12.70 17.47
N PRO A 94 33.24 -14.02 17.67
CA PRO A 94 34.49 -14.50 18.25
C PRO A 94 35.71 -14.07 17.41
N PRO A 95 36.78 -13.54 18.03
CA PRO A 95 37.94 -13.03 17.30
C PRO A 95 38.54 -14.03 16.31
N GLU A 96 38.56 -15.32 16.66
CA GLU A 96 39.08 -16.41 15.84
C GLU A 96 38.23 -16.72 14.60
N LYS A 97 36.93 -16.37 14.61
CA LYS A 97 36.03 -16.56 13.47
C LYS A 97 35.92 -15.33 12.58
N LYS A 98 36.30 -14.16 13.11
CA LYS A 98 35.97 -12.87 12.49
C LYS A 98 36.52 -12.70 11.08
N GLU A 99 37.77 -13.11 10.83
CA GLU A 99 38.38 -13.00 9.50
C GLU A 99 37.68 -13.91 8.48
N ALA A 100 37.35 -15.15 8.88
CA ALA A 100 36.59 -16.05 8.03
C ALA A 100 35.19 -15.49 7.70
N CYS A 101 34.50 -14.89 8.68
CA CYS A 101 33.23 -14.21 8.45
C CYS A 101 33.37 -13.04 7.45
N LEU A 102 34.39 -12.19 7.62
CA LEU A 102 34.65 -11.08 6.69
C LEU A 102 34.92 -11.58 5.26
N GLN A 103 35.68 -12.66 5.10
CA GLN A 103 35.94 -13.25 3.78
C GLN A 103 34.64 -13.73 3.10
N LEU A 104 33.77 -14.43 3.83
CA LEU A 104 32.47 -14.86 3.31
C LEU A 104 31.59 -13.67 2.91
N ILE A 105 31.51 -12.64 3.76
CA ILE A 105 30.73 -11.43 3.50
C ILE A 105 31.25 -10.68 2.27
N ARG A 106 32.57 -10.53 2.12
CA ARG A 106 33.21 -9.86 0.97
C ARG A 106 32.98 -10.61 -0.35
N GLN A 107 32.84 -11.94 -0.30
CA GLN A 107 32.57 -12.78 -1.46
C GLN A 107 31.08 -12.81 -1.83
N ASP A 108 30.19 -12.41 -0.92
CA ASP A 108 28.77 -12.36 -1.20
C ASP A 108 28.44 -11.22 -2.19
N PRO A 109 27.80 -11.52 -3.33
CA PRO A 109 27.54 -10.53 -4.36
C PRO A 109 26.55 -9.43 -3.94
N HIS A 110 25.83 -9.62 -2.84
CA HIS A 110 24.86 -8.65 -2.32
C HIS A 110 25.48 -7.65 -1.33
N THR A 111 26.73 -7.84 -0.90
CA THR A 111 27.39 -6.94 0.04
C THR A 111 27.80 -5.64 -0.65
N LEU A 112 27.10 -4.54 -0.33
CA LEU A 112 27.44 -3.20 -0.80
C LEU A 112 28.56 -2.57 0.05
N LEU A 113 28.45 -2.65 1.38
CA LEU A 113 29.47 -2.15 2.31
C LEU A 113 29.56 -3.08 3.51
N ALA A 114 30.78 -3.45 3.92
CA ALA A 114 31.00 -4.15 5.18
C ALA A 114 32.21 -3.60 5.95
N TYR A 115 32.06 -3.42 7.26
CA TYR A 115 33.12 -2.88 8.11
C TYR A 115 33.02 -3.37 9.57
N THR A 116 34.16 -3.37 10.25
CA THR A 116 34.31 -3.70 11.66
C THR A 116 33.75 -2.59 12.54
N THR A 117 32.95 -2.96 13.54
CA THR A 117 32.40 -1.99 14.50
C THR A 117 33.48 -1.39 15.42
N ILE A 118 33.15 -0.25 16.06
CA ILE A 118 34.08 0.50 16.90
C ILE A 118 34.72 -0.36 18.02
N SER A 119 33.99 -1.33 18.57
CA SER A 119 34.46 -2.23 19.63
C SER A 119 35.43 -3.32 19.16
N LYS A 120 35.61 -3.49 17.84
CA LYS A 120 36.24 -4.65 17.16
C LYS A 120 35.48 -5.97 17.24
N GLU A 121 34.41 -6.06 18.02
CA GLU A 121 33.70 -7.32 18.28
C GLU A 121 32.54 -7.58 17.32
N GLY A 122 32.22 -6.64 16.43
CA GLY A 122 31.12 -6.79 15.48
C GLY A 122 31.50 -6.48 14.05
N ILE A 123 30.60 -6.86 13.14
CA ILE A 123 30.65 -6.55 11.71
C ILE A 123 29.30 -5.94 11.32
N ARG A 124 29.36 -4.84 10.58
CA ARG A 124 28.19 -4.23 9.95
C ARG A 124 28.23 -4.48 8.46
N ILE A 125 27.06 -4.78 7.91
CA ILE A 125 26.87 -5.04 6.49
C ILE A 125 25.69 -4.18 6.02
N ILE A 126 25.84 -3.55 4.86
CA ILE A 126 24.80 -2.81 4.18
C ILE A 126 24.56 -3.47 2.84
N CYS A 127 23.29 -3.72 2.53
CA CYS A 127 22.87 -4.42 1.31
C CYS A 127 21.70 -3.69 0.66
N PRO A 128 21.65 -3.59 -0.68
CA PRO A 128 20.50 -3.07 -1.38
C PRO A 128 19.40 -4.13 -1.49
N TYR A 129 18.15 -3.68 -1.61
CA TYR A 129 17.02 -4.55 -1.90
C TYR A 129 16.04 -3.90 -2.87
N ILE A 130 15.28 -4.71 -3.60
CA ILE A 130 14.22 -4.29 -4.51
C ILE A 130 12.96 -5.10 -4.27
N CYS A 131 11.80 -4.53 -4.59
CA CYS A 131 10.55 -5.28 -4.58
C CYS A 131 10.44 -6.12 -5.86
N HIS A 132 10.08 -7.40 -5.73
CA HIS A 132 9.73 -8.23 -6.88
C HIS A 132 8.55 -7.59 -7.63
N PRO A 133 8.54 -7.55 -8.98
CA PRO A 133 7.48 -6.89 -9.75
C PRO A 133 6.05 -7.38 -9.43
N ASP A 134 5.90 -8.67 -9.17
CA ASP A 134 4.62 -9.31 -8.84
C ASP A 134 4.23 -9.23 -7.35
N PHE A 135 5.07 -8.61 -6.51
CA PHE A 135 4.77 -8.47 -5.09
C PHE A 135 4.17 -7.09 -4.79
N TYR A 136 2.92 -7.09 -4.33
CA TYR A 136 2.26 -5.88 -3.84
C TYR A 136 2.34 -5.82 -2.31
N PHE A 137 3.00 -4.78 -1.79
CA PHE A 137 3.09 -4.47 -0.37
C PHE A 137 2.20 -3.27 0.00
N ARG A 138 1.73 -3.18 1.25
CA ARG A 138 0.80 -2.11 1.68
C ARG A 138 1.49 -0.77 1.89
N ASN A 139 2.73 -0.80 2.37
CA ASN A 139 3.56 0.38 2.60
C ASN A 139 5.04 -0.02 2.72
N GLU A 140 5.94 0.94 2.56
CA GLU A 140 7.40 0.71 2.60
C GLU A 140 7.91 0.09 3.91
N THR A 141 7.22 0.30 5.05
CA THR A 141 7.60 -0.34 6.31
C THR A 141 7.38 -1.86 6.26
N GLU A 142 6.33 -2.33 5.59
CA GLU A 142 6.11 -3.76 5.35
C GLU A 142 7.20 -4.33 4.45
N LEU A 143 7.54 -3.65 3.35
CA LEU A 143 8.60 -4.09 2.43
C LEU A 143 9.95 -4.17 3.17
N TYR A 144 10.33 -3.12 3.91
CA TYR A 144 11.57 -3.10 4.69
C TYR A 144 11.60 -4.21 5.74
N LYS A 145 10.49 -4.51 6.41
CA LYS A 145 10.44 -5.60 7.40
C LYS A 145 10.75 -6.96 6.75
N LEU A 146 10.20 -7.21 5.57
CA LEU A 146 10.48 -8.43 4.80
C LEU A 146 11.93 -8.47 4.30
N ALA A 147 12.44 -7.34 3.81
CA ALA A 147 13.84 -7.20 3.43
C ALA A 147 14.77 -7.49 4.60
N PHE A 148 14.52 -6.87 5.75
CA PHE A 148 15.28 -7.06 6.98
C PHE A 148 15.33 -8.53 7.39
N GLU A 149 14.18 -9.22 7.41
CA GLU A 149 14.10 -10.63 7.80
C GLU A 149 14.80 -11.55 6.77
N LYS A 150 14.65 -11.31 5.47
CA LYS A 150 15.31 -12.11 4.42
C LYS A 150 16.82 -11.93 4.46
N ILE A 151 17.29 -10.69 4.51
CA ILE A 151 18.71 -10.32 4.43
C ILE A 151 19.46 -10.74 5.69
N ASN A 152 18.94 -10.44 6.89
CA ASN A 152 19.62 -10.82 8.12
C ASN A 152 19.68 -12.34 8.28
N ARG A 153 18.63 -13.07 7.88
CA ARG A 153 18.64 -14.55 7.86
C ARG A 153 19.69 -15.10 6.89
N HIS A 154 19.82 -14.49 5.71
CA HIS A 154 20.84 -14.87 4.73
C HIS A 154 22.25 -14.76 5.31
N TYR A 155 22.62 -13.58 5.84
CA TYR A 155 23.97 -13.41 6.39
C TYR A 155 24.21 -14.24 7.66
N ALA A 156 23.19 -14.43 8.49
CA ALA A 156 23.31 -15.27 9.68
C ALA A 156 23.59 -16.73 9.32
N ALA A 157 22.93 -17.23 8.27
CA ALA A 157 23.20 -18.55 7.71
C ALA A 157 24.58 -18.61 7.04
N LEU A 158 24.98 -17.57 6.31
CA LEU A 158 26.26 -17.49 5.61
C LEU A 158 27.44 -17.60 6.59
N ILE A 159 27.42 -16.84 7.70
CA ILE A 159 28.55 -16.80 8.64
C ILE A 159 28.37 -17.74 9.84
N GLY A 160 27.21 -18.38 9.98
CA GLY A 160 26.88 -19.26 11.10
C GLY A 160 26.87 -18.54 12.45
N HIS A 161 26.36 -17.30 12.49
CA HIS A 161 26.25 -16.48 13.70
C HIS A 161 24.85 -15.86 13.78
N GLU A 162 24.24 -15.90 14.96
CA GLU A 162 22.88 -15.39 15.16
C GLU A 162 22.85 -13.86 15.06
N TYR A 163 21.77 -13.32 14.51
CA TYR A 163 21.50 -11.88 14.48
C TYR A 163 20.40 -11.53 15.50
N ASP A 164 20.45 -10.32 16.06
CA ASP A 164 19.40 -9.85 16.98
C ASP A 164 18.11 -9.50 16.21
N GLU A 165 17.05 -10.28 16.41
CA GLU A 165 15.74 -10.06 15.80
C GLU A 165 15.07 -8.72 16.18
N LYS A 166 15.56 -8.02 17.21
CA LYS A 166 15.00 -6.73 17.68
C LYS A 166 15.41 -5.54 16.82
N CYS A 167 16.29 -5.70 15.83
CA CYS A 167 16.81 -4.63 14.97
C CYS A 167 15.88 -4.17 13.83
N LYS A 168 14.57 -4.45 13.87
CA LYS A 168 13.59 -4.14 12.79
C LYS A 168 13.21 -2.65 12.63
N ASN A 169 13.82 -1.74 13.39
CA ASN A 169 13.41 -0.33 13.37
C ASN A 169 13.99 0.41 12.16
N VAL A 170 13.12 0.94 11.30
CA VAL A 170 13.50 1.70 10.09
C VAL A 170 14.30 2.97 10.39
N THR A 171 14.20 3.54 11.60
CA THR A 171 14.97 4.72 12.01
C THR A 171 16.29 4.36 12.71
N ARG A 172 16.73 3.09 12.67
CA ARG A 172 17.97 2.67 13.31
C ARG A 172 19.17 3.30 12.60
N LEU A 173 20.06 3.91 13.39
CA LEU A 173 21.30 4.49 12.90
C LEU A 173 22.43 3.46 12.97
N SER A 174 23.27 3.48 11.94
CA SER A 174 24.54 2.77 11.93
C SER A 174 25.65 3.70 12.40
N GLY A 175 26.37 3.33 13.46
CA GLY A 175 27.54 4.07 13.91
C GLY A 175 28.74 3.88 12.97
N LEU A 176 29.51 4.93 12.76
CA LEU A 176 30.76 4.86 12.04
C LEU A 176 31.89 4.40 12.95
N ALA A 177 32.84 3.70 12.37
CA ALA A 177 34.08 3.28 13.00
C ALA A 177 35.16 3.27 11.93
N HIS A 178 36.38 3.63 12.30
CA HIS A 178 37.49 3.55 11.37
C HIS A 178 37.89 2.10 11.16
N ASP A 179 37.89 1.68 9.89
CA ASP A 179 38.29 0.36 9.45
C ASP A 179 39.00 0.48 8.09
N PRO A 180 40.35 0.40 8.07
CA PRO A 180 41.11 0.52 6.82
C PRO A 180 40.93 -0.69 5.90
N GLU A 181 40.29 -1.76 6.37
CA GLU A 181 39.98 -2.97 5.58
C GLU A 181 38.48 -3.08 5.27
N ALA A 182 37.74 -1.98 5.37
CA ALA A 182 36.33 -1.95 5.00
C ALA A 182 36.16 -2.34 3.53
N TRP A 183 35.14 -3.14 3.27
CA TRP A 183 34.77 -3.58 1.93
C TRP A 183 33.70 -2.68 1.34
N TYR A 184 33.87 -2.30 0.08
CA TYR A 184 32.86 -1.56 -0.67
C TYR A 184 32.77 -2.10 -2.11
N CYS A 185 31.55 -2.41 -2.56
CA CYS A 185 31.26 -2.88 -3.92
C CYS A 185 30.10 -2.07 -4.50
N GLU A 186 30.41 -1.09 -5.36
CA GLU A 186 29.42 -0.19 -5.96
C GLU A 186 28.32 -0.93 -6.76
N ASN A 187 28.65 -2.10 -7.31
CA ASN A 187 27.76 -2.91 -8.15
C ASN A 187 27.15 -4.11 -7.41
N ALA A 188 27.00 -4.03 -6.08
CA ALA A 188 26.36 -5.09 -5.31
C ALA A 188 24.94 -5.41 -5.82
N LEU A 189 24.64 -6.70 -5.95
CA LEU A 189 23.33 -7.16 -6.42
C LEU A 189 22.26 -6.93 -5.33
N PRO A 190 21.11 -6.32 -5.65
CA PRO A 190 20.05 -6.16 -4.68
C PRO A 190 19.39 -7.50 -4.34
N PHE A 191 18.96 -7.66 -3.09
CA PHE A 191 18.03 -8.73 -2.72
C PHE A 191 16.64 -8.43 -3.26
N GLU A 192 16.04 -9.38 -3.95
CA GLU A 192 14.66 -9.29 -4.41
C GLU A 192 13.69 -9.75 -3.31
N ILE A 193 12.69 -8.94 -2.97
CA ILE A 193 11.74 -9.21 -1.88
C ILE A 193 10.38 -9.65 -2.44
N GLU A 194 9.92 -10.81 -1.98
CA GLU A 194 8.72 -11.51 -2.45
C GLU A 194 7.70 -11.72 -1.31
N ALA A 195 6.48 -12.15 -1.68
CA ALA A 195 5.42 -12.46 -0.72
C ALA A 195 5.78 -13.66 0.19
N PRO A 196 5.58 -13.57 1.53
CA PRO A 196 5.76 -14.70 2.43
C PRO A 196 4.84 -15.88 2.09
N ALA A 197 5.40 -17.10 2.04
CA ALA A 197 4.65 -18.32 1.74
C ALA A 197 3.45 -18.58 2.67
N SER A 198 3.49 -18.09 3.92
CA SER A 198 2.43 -18.27 4.92
C SER A 198 1.11 -17.56 4.59
N LEU A 199 1.15 -16.43 3.86
CA LEU A 199 -0.06 -15.71 3.45
C LEU A 199 -0.89 -16.48 2.41
N LEU A 200 -0.25 -17.41 1.67
CA LEU A 200 -0.89 -18.25 0.67
C LEU A 200 -1.66 -19.43 1.29
N ASP A 201 -1.29 -19.91 2.48
CA ASP A 201 -1.95 -21.03 3.15
C ASP A 201 -3.11 -20.59 4.06
N GLU A 202 -2.99 -19.46 4.75
CA GLU A 202 -4.08 -18.90 5.56
C GLU A 202 -5.32 -18.55 4.70
N THR A 203 -5.09 -18.05 3.49
CA THR A 203 -6.16 -17.78 2.52
C THR A 203 -6.85 -19.06 2.04
N LYS A 204 -6.12 -20.17 1.86
CA LYS A 204 -6.71 -21.47 1.50
C LYS A 204 -7.54 -22.05 2.65
N SER A 205 -7.03 -22.00 3.87
CA SER A 205 -7.74 -22.49 5.07
C SER A 205 -9.04 -21.73 5.31
N ARG A 206 -8.98 -20.39 5.24
CA ARG A 206 -10.16 -19.52 5.36
C ARG A 206 -11.21 -19.80 4.28
N LYS A 207 -10.80 -19.98 3.01
CA LYS A 207 -11.70 -20.36 1.91
C LYS A 207 -12.36 -21.72 2.13
N LYS A 208 -11.64 -22.71 2.69
CA LYS A 208 -12.21 -24.03 3.00
C LYS A 208 -13.29 -23.93 4.08
N GLN A 209 -13.05 -23.13 5.12
CA GLN A 209 -14.01 -22.90 6.20
C GLN A 209 -15.24 -22.11 5.73
N GLU A 210 -15.06 -21.07 4.91
CA GLU A 210 -16.15 -20.31 4.29
C GLU A 210 -17.01 -21.19 3.37
N ARG A 211 -16.40 -22.08 2.58
CA ARG A 211 -17.14 -23.05 1.74
C ARG A 211 -17.96 -24.01 2.61
N LEU A 212 -17.37 -24.56 3.68
CA LEU A 212 -18.06 -25.48 4.57
C LEU A 212 -19.31 -24.83 5.18
N GLN A 213 -19.20 -23.58 5.61
CA GLN A 213 -20.34 -22.84 6.17
C GLN A 213 -21.48 -22.68 5.14
N LYS A 214 -21.14 -22.34 3.89
CA LYS A 214 -22.15 -22.25 2.80
C LYS A 214 -22.86 -23.59 2.54
N VAL A 215 -22.16 -24.71 2.66
CA VAL A 215 -22.77 -26.06 2.56
C VAL A 215 -23.74 -26.28 3.71
N VAL A 216 -23.34 -25.96 4.94
CA VAL A 216 -24.21 -26.08 6.12
C VAL A 216 -25.50 -25.28 5.94
N ASP A 217 -25.38 -24.04 5.48
CA ASP A 217 -26.54 -23.15 5.28
C ASP A 217 -27.46 -23.70 4.18
N ALA A 218 -26.90 -24.15 3.06
CA ALA A 218 -27.67 -24.77 1.98
C ALA A 218 -28.38 -26.07 2.42
N ILE A 219 -27.75 -26.87 3.27
CA ILE A 219 -28.36 -28.07 3.86
C ILE A 219 -29.54 -27.70 4.75
N ARG A 220 -29.37 -26.69 5.62
CA ARG A 220 -30.44 -26.23 6.52
C ARG A 220 -31.65 -25.73 5.73
N THR A 221 -31.44 -24.90 4.71
CA THR A 221 -32.52 -24.45 3.82
C THR A 221 -33.21 -25.62 3.13
N HIS A 222 -32.45 -26.56 2.55
CA HIS A 222 -33.03 -27.71 1.85
C HIS A 222 -33.84 -28.64 2.76
N LEU A 223 -33.42 -28.80 4.02
CA LEU A 223 -34.18 -29.58 5.00
C LEU A 223 -35.45 -28.85 5.45
N ALA A 224 -35.37 -27.53 5.67
CA ALA A 224 -36.51 -26.70 6.03
C ALA A 224 -37.57 -26.67 4.90
N ASP A 225 -37.16 -26.50 3.64
CA ASP A 225 -38.06 -26.52 2.47
C ASP A 225 -38.82 -27.86 2.33
N LYS A 226 -38.24 -28.94 2.86
CA LYS A 226 -38.85 -30.27 2.87
C LYS A 226 -39.57 -30.61 4.19
N GLY A 227 -39.72 -29.64 5.09
CA GLY A 227 -40.38 -29.80 6.39
C GLY A 227 -39.66 -30.79 7.31
N VAL A 228 -38.34 -30.96 7.15
CA VAL A 228 -37.53 -31.83 8.02
C VAL A 228 -36.90 -30.99 9.11
N GLU A 229 -37.41 -31.11 10.32
CA GLU A 229 -36.91 -30.37 11.49
C GLU A 229 -36.18 -31.29 12.47
N TYR A 230 -35.29 -30.71 13.26
CA TYR A 230 -34.59 -31.42 14.33
C TYR A 230 -35.43 -31.35 15.61
N THR A 231 -36.39 -32.27 15.74
CA THR A 231 -37.32 -32.35 16.88
C THR A 231 -37.30 -33.73 17.52
N ASP A 232 -37.82 -33.82 18.75
CA ASP A 232 -37.90 -35.08 19.48
C ASP A 232 -38.68 -36.11 18.66
N HIS A 233 -38.07 -37.29 18.49
CA HIS A 233 -38.53 -38.43 17.67
C HIS A 233 -38.16 -38.38 16.18
N GLN A 234 -37.60 -37.26 15.66
CA GLN A 234 -37.10 -37.14 14.27
C GLN A 234 -35.59 -36.83 14.15
N ARG A 235 -34.89 -36.65 15.28
CA ARG A 235 -33.45 -36.33 15.35
C ARG A 235 -32.55 -37.21 14.46
N ASN A 236 -32.73 -38.55 14.51
CA ASN A 236 -31.93 -39.48 13.69
C ASN A 236 -32.15 -39.25 12.18
N ASN A 237 -33.40 -39.01 11.77
CA ASN A 237 -33.73 -38.78 10.36
C ASN A 237 -33.08 -37.50 9.84
N TYR A 238 -33.09 -36.43 10.65
CA TYR A 238 -32.45 -35.17 10.33
C TYR A 238 -30.93 -35.31 10.18
N ILE A 239 -30.26 -36.00 11.13
CA ILE A 239 -28.81 -36.23 11.11
C ILE A 239 -28.41 -37.06 9.87
N MET A 240 -29.17 -38.10 9.55
CA MET A 240 -28.93 -38.94 8.38
C MET A 240 -29.12 -38.16 7.07
N ARG A 241 -30.20 -37.39 6.91
CA ARG A 241 -30.40 -36.55 5.71
C ARG A 241 -29.32 -35.47 5.57
N THR A 242 -28.86 -34.91 6.69
CA THR A 242 -27.72 -34.00 6.74
C THR A 242 -26.46 -34.69 6.21
N GLY A 243 -26.15 -35.90 6.67
CA GLY A 243 -25.00 -36.69 6.21
C GLY A 243 -25.02 -36.98 4.71
N TYR A 244 -26.18 -37.37 4.16
CA TYR A 244 -26.33 -37.58 2.71
C TYR A 244 -26.14 -36.29 1.90
N LEU A 245 -26.65 -35.15 2.40
CA LEU A 245 -26.46 -33.88 1.69
C LEU A 245 -25.01 -33.40 1.75
N PHE A 246 -24.29 -33.62 2.86
CA PHE A 246 -22.86 -33.34 2.94
C PHE A 246 -22.05 -34.13 1.89
N ASN A 247 -22.37 -35.43 1.75
CA ASN A 247 -21.81 -36.28 0.70
C ASN A 247 -22.15 -35.70 -0.70
N ALA A 248 -23.42 -35.39 -0.94
CA ALA A 248 -23.88 -34.85 -2.20
C ALA A 248 -23.24 -33.49 -2.57
N TYR A 249 -22.95 -32.62 -1.60
CA TYR A 249 -22.22 -31.35 -1.83
C TYR A 249 -20.69 -31.52 -1.96
N GLY A 250 -20.16 -32.74 -1.83
CA GLY A 250 -18.75 -33.05 -2.01
C GLY A 250 -17.86 -32.43 -0.94
N VAL A 251 -18.29 -32.51 0.32
CA VAL A 251 -17.44 -32.22 1.48
C VAL A 251 -16.68 -33.49 1.85
N ASP A 252 -15.41 -33.38 2.23
CA ASP A 252 -14.65 -34.57 2.63
C ASP A 252 -15.25 -35.21 3.89
N GLN A 253 -15.25 -36.55 3.93
CA GLN A 253 -15.91 -37.32 4.99
C GLN A 253 -15.39 -36.93 6.39
N GLN A 254 -14.08 -36.75 6.54
CA GLN A 254 -13.47 -36.40 7.83
C GLN A 254 -13.98 -35.04 8.34
N THR A 255 -14.01 -34.04 7.46
CA THR A 255 -14.54 -32.70 7.79
C THR A 255 -16.04 -32.76 8.11
N ALA A 256 -16.83 -33.49 7.32
CA ALA A 256 -18.27 -33.63 7.57
C ALA A 256 -18.57 -34.37 8.87
N THR A 257 -17.86 -35.46 9.17
CA THR A 257 -18.00 -36.20 10.43
C THR A 257 -17.60 -35.37 11.63
N ALA A 258 -16.46 -34.65 11.57
CA ALA A 258 -16.03 -33.76 12.64
C ALA A 258 -17.05 -32.65 12.92
N TRP A 259 -17.62 -32.06 11.85
CA TRP A 259 -18.70 -31.09 11.98
C TRP A 259 -19.96 -31.71 12.62
N GLY A 260 -20.38 -32.89 12.15
CA GLY A 260 -21.59 -33.56 12.61
C GLY A 260 -21.54 -33.93 14.09
N VAL A 261 -20.43 -34.53 14.55
CA VAL A 261 -20.23 -34.89 15.97
C VAL A 261 -20.28 -33.65 16.87
N LYS A 262 -19.71 -32.53 16.41
CA LYS A 262 -19.76 -31.27 17.15
C LYS A 262 -21.16 -30.66 17.17
N GLN A 263 -21.87 -30.71 16.05
CA GLN A 263 -23.18 -30.07 15.88
C GLN A 263 -24.30 -30.80 16.61
N PHE A 264 -24.24 -32.14 16.65
CA PHE A 264 -25.28 -33.01 17.24
C PHE A 264 -24.78 -33.68 18.53
N ALA A 265 -24.04 -32.93 19.36
CA ALA A 265 -23.46 -33.44 20.60
C ALA A 265 -24.52 -33.82 21.65
N ASP A 266 -25.75 -33.33 21.49
CA ASP A 266 -26.94 -33.61 22.31
C ASP A 266 -27.70 -34.88 21.88
N TYR A 267 -27.23 -35.58 20.85
CA TYR A 267 -27.87 -36.80 20.35
C TYR A 267 -27.20 -38.06 20.93
N ASP A 268 -27.96 -38.89 21.64
CA ASP A 268 -27.47 -40.08 22.35
C ASP A 268 -27.06 -41.28 21.43
N GLY A 269 -26.91 -41.06 20.12
CA GLY A 269 -26.56 -42.09 19.12
C GLY A 269 -25.23 -41.85 18.39
N ASP A 270 -24.77 -42.84 17.60
CA ASP A 270 -23.48 -42.77 16.88
C ASP A 270 -23.55 -41.89 15.62
N VAL A 271 -23.43 -40.56 15.80
CA VAL A 271 -23.37 -39.58 14.71
C VAL A 271 -22.23 -39.88 13.73
N ALA A 272 -21.07 -40.32 14.22
CA ALA A 272 -19.93 -40.66 13.38
C ALA A 272 -20.23 -41.90 12.51
N GLY A 273 -20.89 -42.92 13.07
CA GLY A 273 -21.40 -44.09 12.37
C GLY A 273 -22.42 -43.74 11.28
N ILE A 274 -23.35 -42.83 11.58
CA ILE A 274 -24.35 -42.35 10.61
C ILE A 274 -23.65 -41.67 9.42
N PHE A 275 -22.71 -40.76 9.66
CA PHE A 275 -21.97 -40.09 8.58
C PHE A 275 -21.09 -41.08 7.80
N ARG A 276 -20.40 -42.02 8.46
CA ARG A 276 -19.67 -43.10 7.77
C ARG A 276 -20.57 -43.91 6.83
N SER A 277 -21.79 -44.22 7.26
CA SER A 277 -22.77 -44.93 6.44
C SER A 277 -23.20 -44.10 5.22
N CYS A 278 -23.47 -42.80 5.41
CA CYS A 278 -23.88 -41.90 4.32
C CYS A 278 -22.84 -41.79 3.20
N TYR A 279 -21.55 -41.88 3.53
CA TYR A 279 -20.43 -41.78 2.58
C TYR A 279 -20.10 -43.09 1.86
N ARG A 280 -20.77 -44.21 2.18
CA ARG A 280 -20.67 -45.46 1.40
C ARG A 280 -21.30 -45.34 0.01
N LYS A 281 -22.19 -44.37 -0.18
CA LYS A 281 -22.77 -44.03 -1.48
C LYS A 281 -21.82 -43.14 -2.27
N THR A 282 -20.82 -43.75 -2.90
CA THR A 282 -19.79 -43.04 -3.67
C THR A 282 -20.36 -42.35 -4.90
N ASP A 283 -21.40 -42.93 -5.52
CA ASP A 283 -22.01 -42.40 -6.75
C ASP A 283 -22.77 -41.09 -6.52
N GLU A 284 -23.16 -40.80 -5.27
CA GLU A 284 -23.85 -39.57 -4.91
C GLU A 284 -22.87 -38.44 -4.53
N TYR A 285 -21.55 -38.70 -4.44
CA TYR A 285 -20.58 -37.72 -3.98
C TYR A 285 -20.37 -36.55 -4.94
N GLY A 286 -20.55 -35.33 -4.44
CA GLY A 286 -20.32 -34.10 -5.22
C GLY A 286 -21.32 -33.84 -6.36
N THR A 287 -22.45 -34.56 -6.36
CA THR A 287 -23.55 -34.43 -7.33
C THR A 287 -24.33 -33.12 -7.21
N LEU A 288 -24.44 -32.56 -6.00
CA LEU A 288 -25.05 -31.26 -5.74
C LEU A 288 -24.02 -30.14 -5.76
N LYS A 289 -24.39 -29.01 -6.36
CA LYS A 289 -23.61 -27.76 -6.32
C LYS A 289 -24.30 -26.80 -5.38
N LEU A 290 -23.50 -26.01 -4.65
CA LEU A 290 -24.04 -24.97 -3.77
C LEU A 290 -24.94 -24.02 -4.58
N PRO A 291 -26.10 -23.61 -4.04
CA PRO A 291 -26.90 -22.58 -4.66
C PRO A 291 -26.05 -21.33 -4.86
N SER A 292 -25.84 -20.98 -6.13
CA SER A 292 -25.19 -19.71 -6.48
C SER A 292 -26.18 -18.60 -6.17
N HIS A 293 -25.98 -17.86 -5.08
CA HIS A 293 -26.50 -16.48 -4.99
C HIS A 293 -25.63 -15.58 -5.88
N SER A 294 -25.83 -15.76 -7.18
CA SER A 294 -25.44 -14.89 -8.30
C SER A 294 -25.83 -15.67 -9.54
N GLY A 295 -26.71 -15.07 -10.35
CA GLY A 295 -27.19 -15.64 -11.60
C GLY A 295 -26.05 -15.92 -12.58
N LYS A 296 -26.38 -16.76 -13.57
CA LYS A 296 -25.71 -16.96 -14.87
C LYS A 296 -24.20 -16.66 -14.89
N LYS A 297 -23.39 -17.72 -15.00
CA LYS A 297 -21.99 -17.63 -15.43
C LYS A 297 -21.90 -16.72 -16.66
N SER A 298 -21.34 -15.56 -16.44
CA SER A 298 -20.98 -14.60 -17.46
C SER A 298 -19.46 -14.61 -17.57
N SER A 299 -18.95 -14.46 -18.78
CA SER A 299 -17.55 -14.61 -19.15
C SER A 299 -16.64 -13.66 -18.34
N PRO A 300 -15.30 -13.83 -18.32
CA PRO A 300 -14.40 -12.91 -17.62
C PRO A 300 -14.61 -11.43 -18.01
N ASN A 301 -15.04 -11.18 -19.26
CA ASN A 301 -15.45 -9.86 -19.73
C ASN A 301 -16.73 -9.36 -19.03
N ASP A 302 -17.73 -10.21 -18.88
CA ASP A 302 -19.00 -9.87 -18.23
C ASP A 302 -18.84 -9.65 -16.72
N ALA A 303 -17.84 -10.27 -16.08
CA ALA A 303 -17.52 -10.03 -14.67
C ALA A 303 -16.89 -8.64 -14.47
N ALA A 304 -16.06 -8.19 -15.41
CA ALA A 304 -15.52 -6.83 -15.41
C ALA A 304 -16.61 -5.79 -15.74
N THR A 305 -17.47 -6.07 -16.73
CA THR A 305 -18.63 -5.23 -17.05
C THR A 305 -19.62 -5.17 -15.88
N SER A 306 -19.82 -6.27 -15.16
CA SER A 306 -20.65 -6.28 -13.94
C SER A 306 -20.05 -5.43 -12.82
N VAL A 307 -18.72 -5.49 -12.61
CA VAL A 307 -18.07 -4.62 -11.59
C VAL A 307 -18.24 -3.15 -11.95
N VAL A 308 -18.01 -2.76 -13.21
CA VAL A 308 -18.17 -1.37 -13.66
C VAL A 308 -19.63 -0.92 -13.49
N SER A 309 -20.59 -1.73 -13.94
CA SER A 309 -22.02 -1.42 -13.80
C SER A 309 -22.45 -1.31 -12.33
N ASP A 310 -21.91 -2.15 -11.44
CA ASP A 310 -22.14 -2.06 -9.99
C ASP A 310 -21.57 -0.75 -9.41
N ILE A 311 -20.41 -0.30 -9.90
CA ILE A 311 -19.80 0.99 -9.50
C ILE A 311 -20.67 2.15 -9.97
N GLU A 312 -21.09 2.19 -11.23
CA GLU A 312 -21.92 3.25 -11.80
C GLU A 312 -23.28 3.36 -11.10
N ALA A 313 -23.92 2.21 -10.85
CA ALA A 313 -25.19 2.15 -10.12
C ALA A 313 -25.00 2.67 -8.69
N PHE A 314 -23.94 2.25 -7.99
CA PHE A 314 -23.62 2.74 -6.66
C PHE A 314 -23.37 4.26 -6.66
N LEU A 315 -22.50 4.77 -7.51
CA LEU A 315 -22.17 6.19 -7.58
C LEU A 315 -23.41 7.04 -7.85
N SER A 316 -24.30 6.58 -8.73
CA SER A 316 -25.59 7.25 -9.01
C SER A 316 -26.49 7.37 -7.77
N THR A 317 -26.35 6.48 -6.77
CA THR A 317 -27.07 6.63 -5.49
C THR A 317 -26.46 7.66 -4.55
N GLN A 318 -25.16 7.96 -4.69
CA GLN A 318 -24.42 8.82 -3.77
C GLN A 318 -24.53 10.30 -4.14
N GLY A 319 -24.76 10.61 -5.42
CA GLY A 319 -24.94 11.98 -5.87
C GLY A 319 -24.72 12.14 -7.37
N ARG A 320 -24.63 13.40 -7.80
CA ARG A 320 -24.31 13.78 -9.17
C ARG A 320 -22.84 14.12 -9.28
N PHE A 321 -22.21 13.64 -10.34
CA PHE A 321 -20.80 13.88 -10.65
C PHE A 321 -20.70 14.68 -11.94
N ARG A 322 -19.71 15.55 -12.05
CA ARG A 322 -19.38 16.25 -13.29
C ARG A 322 -17.89 16.58 -13.36
N LYS A 323 -17.34 16.64 -14.57
CA LYS A 323 -15.97 17.06 -14.82
C LYS A 323 -15.96 18.50 -15.33
N ASN A 324 -15.49 19.43 -14.52
CA ASN A 324 -15.35 20.81 -14.93
C ASN A 324 -14.22 20.94 -15.97
N THR A 325 -14.56 21.30 -17.19
CA THR A 325 -13.61 21.37 -18.31
C THR A 325 -12.65 22.56 -18.20
N ILE A 326 -13.05 23.62 -17.50
CA ILE A 326 -12.26 24.83 -17.28
C ILE A 326 -11.23 24.59 -16.16
N THR A 327 -11.67 24.08 -15.01
CA THR A 327 -10.77 23.83 -13.87
C THR A 327 -10.05 22.48 -13.95
N ARG A 328 -10.47 21.59 -14.86
CA ARG A 328 -10.02 20.21 -15.03
C ARG A 328 -10.26 19.30 -13.81
N LYS A 329 -11.14 19.71 -12.89
CA LYS A 329 -11.47 18.95 -11.67
C LYS A 329 -12.78 18.18 -11.79
N CYS A 330 -12.85 17.04 -11.12
CA CYS A 330 -14.13 16.37 -10.87
C CYS A 330 -14.83 17.06 -9.69
N GLU A 331 -16.13 17.26 -9.81
CA GLU A 331 -16.99 17.85 -8.79
C GLU A 331 -18.13 16.90 -8.48
N MET A 332 -18.60 16.90 -7.24
CA MET A 332 -19.72 16.09 -6.78
C MET A 332 -20.72 16.95 -6.01
N ALA A 333 -22.00 16.71 -6.25
CA ALA A 333 -23.11 17.17 -5.41
C ALA A 333 -23.76 15.94 -4.76
N GLU A 334 -23.77 15.87 -3.43
CA GLU A 334 -24.40 14.77 -2.69
C GLU A 334 -25.90 14.68 -2.98
N THR A 335 -26.48 13.49 -2.85
CA THR A 335 -27.93 13.27 -3.02
C THR A 335 -28.73 14.22 -2.11
N GLY A 336 -29.60 15.02 -2.73
CA GLY A 336 -30.39 16.05 -2.03
C GLY A 336 -29.75 17.44 -1.97
N SER A 337 -28.54 17.62 -2.52
CA SER A 337 -27.87 18.92 -2.67
C SER A 337 -27.76 19.34 -4.14
N ASP A 338 -27.94 20.65 -4.38
CA ASP A 338 -27.65 21.28 -5.67
C ASP A 338 -26.26 21.93 -5.74
N LYS A 339 -25.51 21.89 -4.62
CA LYS A 339 -24.19 22.49 -4.55
C LYS A 339 -23.11 21.46 -4.90
N PHE A 340 -22.46 21.69 -6.04
CA PHE A 340 -21.27 20.95 -6.43
C PHE A 340 -20.03 21.48 -5.70
N SER A 341 -19.16 20.55 -5.28
CA SER A 341 -17.85 20.84 -4.70
C SER A 341 -16.79 19.91 -5.25
N ASP A 342 -15.52 20.34 -5.22
CA ASP A 342 -14.37 19.54 -5.65
C ASP A 342 -14.39 18.13 -5.04
N LEU A 343 -14.31 17.11 -5.90
CA LEU A 343 -14.21 15.72 -5.48
C LEU A 343 -12.79 15.43 -4.99
N THR A 344 -12.58 15.54 -3.69
CA THR A 344 -11.28 15.30 -3.05
C THR A 344 -10.96 13.82 -2.90
N ASP A 345 -9.68 13.47 -2.75
CA ASP A 345 -9.25 12.09 -2.44
C ASP A 345 -9.93 11.53 -1.19
N ARG A 346 -10.19 12.38 -0.20
CA ARG A 346 -10.93 11.99 1.01
C ARG A 346 -12.34 11.53 0.66
N MET A 347 -13.04 12.24 -0.22
CA MET A 347 -14.38 11.86 -0.67
C MET A 347 -14.36 10.56 -1.48
N VAL A 348 -13.37 10.38 -2.36
CA VAL A 348 -13.19 9.12 -3.11
C VAL A 348 -12.92 7.93 -2.17
N ASN A 349 -12.09 8.12 -1.13
CA ASN A 349 -11.88 7.13 -0.07
C ASN A 349 -13.20 6.79 0.65
N THR A 350 -14.02 7.80 0.95
CA THR A 350 -15.33 7.61 1.60
C THR A 350 -16.29 6.83 0.71
N LEU A 351 -16.38 7.16 -0.57
CA LEU A 351 -17.21 6.44 -1.56
C LEU A 351 -16.78 4.97 -1.68
N TRP A 352 -15.47 4.72 -1.75
CA TRP A 352 -14.92 3.35 -1.79
C TRP A 352 -15.28 2.54 -0.53
N CYS A 353 -15.15 3.14 0.65
CA CYS A 353 -15.52 2.51 1.91
C CYS A 353 -17.01 2.15 1.97
N ARG A 354 -17.89 3.03 1.49
CA ARG A 354 -19.34 2.78 1.43
C ARG A 354 -19.68 1.67 0.43
N MET A 355 -19.16 1.76 -0.79
CA MET A 355 -19.37 0.75 -1.83
C MET A 355 -18.97 -0.66 -1.35
N SER A 356 -17.80 -0.75 -0.71
CA SER A 356 -17.27 -2.01 -0.19
C SER A 356 -18.13 -2.64 0.91
N LYS A 357 -18.94 -1.83 1.62
CA LYS A 357 -19.83 -2.28 2.69
C LYS A 357 -21.24 -2.59 2.19
N GLU A 358 -21.75 -1.78 1.27
CA GLU A 358 -23.17 -1.79 0.89
C GLU A 358 -23.45 -2.63 -0.36
N VAL A 359 -22.48 -2.74 -1.27
CA VAL A 359 -22.67 -3.39 -2.57
C VAL A 359 -21.74 -4.59 -2.73
N ARG A 360 -20.43 -4.33 -2.88
CA ARG A 360 -19.40 -5.36 -3.04
C ARG A 360 -18.01 -4.77 -2.83
N SER A 361 -17.07 -5.61 -2.39
CA SER A 361 -15.67 -5.20 -2.32
C SER A 361 -15.11 -4.96 -3.73
N VAL A 362 -14.58 -3.76 -3.96
CA VAL A 362 -13.91 -3.35 -5.21
C VAL A 362 -12.54 -2.75 -4.90
N ARG A 363 -11.66 -2.68 -5.90
CA ARG A 363 -10.41 -1.93 -5.76
C ARG A 363 -10.73 -0.45 -5.89
N GLN A 364 -10.01 0.38 -5.15
CA GLN A 364 -10.20 1.82 -5.25
C GLN A 364 -9.83 2.37 -6.64
N GLN A 365 -8.88 1.72 -7.33
CA GLN A 365 -8.52 2.07 -8.71
C GLN A 365 -9.70 1.87 -9.67
N ASP A 366 -10.51 0.82 -9.49
CA ASP A 366 -11.69 0.58 -10.33
C ASP A 366 -12.72 1.70 -10.14
N LEU A 367 -12.94 2.14 -8.89
CA LEU A 367 -13.81 3.29 -8.59
C LEU A 367 -13.30 4.59 -9.23
N ARG A 368 -11.99 4.85 -9.15
CA ARG A 368 -11.38 6.04 -9.78
C ARG A 368 -11.49 5.97 -11.30
N ALA A 369 -11.27 4.80 -11.90
CA ALA A 369 -11.39 4.61 -13.34
C ALA A 369 -12.79 4.93 -13.85
N VAL A 370 -13.85 4.58 -13.10
CA VAL A 370 -15.24 4.97 -13.44
C VAL A 370 -15.48 6.46 -13.23
N ILE A 371 -14.92 7.07 -12.19
CA ILE A 371 -15.03 8.53 -11.98
C ILE A 371 -14.33 9.32 -13.09
N ASP A 372 -13.24 8.78 -13.65
CA ASP A 372 -12.48 9.42 -14.73
C ASP A 372 -12.95 8.95 -16.14
N SER A 373 -14.04 8.19 -16.24
CA SER A 373 -14.63 7.72 -17.50
C SER A 373 -15.81 8.57 -17.97
N GLU A 374 -16.44 8.15 -19.07
CA GLU A 374 -17.65 8.74 -19.64
C GLU A 374 -18.86 8.70 -18.70
N PHE A 375 -18.80 7.95 -17.60
CA PHE A 375 -19.81 8.01 -16.55
C PHE A 375 -19.95 9.42 -15.96
N VAL A 376 -18.84 10.16 -15.85
CA VAL A 376 -18.85 11.54 -15.34
C VAL A 376 -18.91 12.52 -16.50
N GLU A 377 -20.08 13.14 -16.67
CA GLU A 377 -20.30 14.09 -17.76
C GLU A 377 -19.38 15.31 -17.69
N LEU A 378 -18.89 15.72 -18.85
CA LEU A 378 -18.16 16.98 -19.00
C LEU A 378 -19.11 18.17 -18.77
N TYR A 379 -18.64 19.13 -17.99
CA TYR A 379 -19.38 20.33 -17.62
C TYR A 379 -18.55 21.57 -17.91
N ASN A 380 -19.03 22.40 -18.83
CA ASN A 380 -18.51 23.76 -19.02
C ASN A 380 -19.45 24.75 -18.32
N PRO A 381 -19.01 25.41 -17.22
CA PRO A 381 -19.84 26.35 -16.48
C PRO A 381 -20.27 27.57 -17.31
N PHE A 382 -19.44 28.01 -18.27
CA PHE A 382 -19.76 29.17 -19.10
C PHE A 382 -20.84 28.84 -20.13
N VAL A 383 -20.73 27.69 -20.82
CA VAL A 383 -21.77 27.22 -21.75
C VAL A 383 -23.11 27.11 -21.02
N ARG A 384 -23.14 26.42 -19.87
CA ARG A 384 -24.37 26.23 -19.09
C ARG A 384 -24.98 27.54 -18.60
N TYR A 385 -24.15 28.50 -18.18
CA TYR A 385 -24.63 29.82 -17.80
C TYR A 385 -25.23 30.54 -19.00
N LEU A 386 -24.53 30.61 -20.13
CA LEU A 386 -24.99 31.32 -21.32
C LEU A 386 -26.25 30.70 -21.93
N ASP A 387 -26.34 29.36 -21.98
CA ASP A 387 -27.53 28.63 -22.44
C ASP A 387 -28.74 28.82 -21.53
N SER A 388 -28.53 29.20 -20.26
CA SER A 388 -29.61 29.47 -19.31
C SER A 388 -30.19 30.88 -19.42
N LEU A 389 -29.55 31.77 -20.19
CA LEU A 389 -30.01 33.13 -20.38
C LEU A 389 -31.15 33.18 -21.39
N GLU A 390 -32.07 34.13 -21.19
CA GLU A 390 -33.10 34.44 -22.17
C GLU A 390 -32.48 34.95 -23.48
N PRO A 391 -33.09 34.64 -24.65
CA PRO A 391 -32.65 35.19 -25.92
C PRO A 391 -32.56 36.72 -25.86
N TRP A 392 -31.49 37.27 -26.43
CA TRP A 392 -31.30 38.70 -26.49
C TRP A 392 -32.47 39.39 -27.21
N ASP A 393 -32.98 40.47 -26.61
CA ASP A 393 -34.13 41.24 -27.10
C ASP A 393 -33.84 42.02 -28.41
N GLY A 394 -32.60 42.02 -28.87
CA GLY A 394 -32.13 42.75 -30.05
C GLY A 394 -32.07 44.26 -29.88
N LYS A 395 -32.38 44.79 -28.70
CA LYS A 395 -32.53 46.23 -28.42
C LYS A 395 -31.50 46.73 -27.42
N THR A 396 -31.20 45.95 -26.38
CA THR A 396 -30.39 46.40 -25.25
C THR A 396 -28.93 46.02 -25.45
N ASP A 397 -28.00 46.98 -25.63
CA ASP A 397 -26.55 46.68 -25.66
C ASP A 397 -25.99 46.55 -24.23
N HIS A 398 -26.13 45.36 -23.67
CA HIS A 398 -25.65 45.04 -22.32
C HIS A 398 -24.12 45.19 -22.18
N ILE A 399 -23.35 44.98 -23.26
CA ILE A 399 -21.89 45.09 -23.24
C ILE A 399 -21.48 46.56 -23.14
N ALA A 400 -22.13 47.44 -23.91
CA ALA A 400 -21.90 48.88 -23.81
C ALA A 400 -22.30 49.45 -22.44
N ALA A 401 -23.42 48.99 -21.88
CA ALA A 401 -23.86 49.39 -20.54
C ALA A 401 -22.85 48.99 -19.45
N LEU A 402 -22.26 47.79 -19.56
CA LEU A 402 -21.18 47.33 -18.69
C LEU A 402 -19.90 48.16 -18.88
N ALA A 403 -19.49 48.39 -20.12
CA ALA A 403 -18.30 49.20 -20.44
C ALA A 403 -18.39 50.62 -19.88
N ALA A 404 -19.59 51.22 -19.88
CA ALA A 404 -19.84 52.56 -19.35
C ALA A 404 -19.65 52.68 -17.82
N GLN A 405 -19.62 51.56 -17.08
CA GLN A 405 -19.32 51.57 -15.64
C GLN A 405 -17.83 51.81 -15.35
N VAL A 406 -16.96 51.67 -16.36
CA VAL A 406 -15.51 51.85 -16.22
C VAL A 406 -15.14 53.31 -16.52
N HIS A 407 -14.46 53.96 -15.57
CA HIS A 407 -14.01 55.34 -15.73
C HIS A 407 -12.67 55.39 -16.46
N VAL A 408 -12.65 55.98 -17.64
CA VAL A 408 -11.45 56.11 -18.48
C VAL A 408 -11.01 57.57 -18.58
N THR A 409 -9.72 57.84 -18.40
CA THR A 409 -9.13 59.19 -18.45
C THR A 409 -8.88 59.65 -19.89
N THR A 410 -8.58 58.73 -20.81
CA THR A 410 -8.35 58.98 -22.23
C THR A 410 -9.09 57.94 -23.09
N GLY A 411 -9.48 58.28 -24.32
CA GLY A 411 -10.11 57.32 -25.23
C GLY A 411 -11.53 56.86 -24.88
N LYS A 412 -12.34 57.71 -24.20
CA LYS A 412 -13.70 57.39 -23.74
C LYS A 412 -14.61 56.82 -24.84
N GLU A 413 -14.50 57.31 -26.07
CA GLU A 413 -15.28 56.84 -27.21
C GLU A 413 -14.79 55.48 -27.77
N LEU A 414 -13.49 55.17 -27.61
CA LEU A 414 -12.86 53.96 -28.14
C LEU A 414 -12.92 52.78 -27.17
N PHE A 415 -12.92 53.05 -25.86
CA PHE A 415 -12.92 52.01 -24.84
C PHE A 415 -14.09 51.03 -24.97
N PRO A 416 -15.36 51.45 -25.14
CA PRO A 416 -16.48 50.51 -25.34
C PRO A 416 -16.30 49.61 -26.56
N VAL A 417 -15.67 50.13 -27.63
CA VAL A 417 -15.40 49.38 -28.86
C VAL A 417 -14.37 48.28 -28.62
N PHE A 418 -13.25 48.61 -27.95
CA PHE A 418 -12.21 47.61 -27.65
C PHE A 418 -12.65 46.64 -26.56
N PHE A 419 -13.34 47.11 -25.53
CA PHE A 419 -13.93 46.26 -24.49
C PHE A 419 -14.88 45.24 -25.10
N LYS A 420 -15.75 45.65 -26.03
CA LYS A 420 -16.65 44.74 -26.75
C LYS A 420 -15.89 43.69 -27.55
N LYS A 421 -14.87 44.08 -28.32
CA LYS A 421 -14.04 43.12 -29.08
C LYS A 421 -13.35 42.11 -28.17
N TRP A 422 -12.69 42.59 -27.10
CA TRP A 422 -12.01 41.75 -26.13
C TRP A 422 -12.98 40.80 -25.41
N LEU A 423 -14.11 41.30 -24.92
CA LEU A 423 -15.09 40.50 -24.18
C LEU A 423 -15.71 39.42 -25.08
N VAL A 424 -16.06 39.77 -26.33
CA VAL A 424 -16.60 38.81 -27.31
C VAL A 424 -15.55 37.75 -27.65
N ALA A 425 -14.29 38.16 -27.88
CA ALA A 425 -13.20 37.22 -28.15
C ALA A 425 -12.91 36.30 -26.95
N MET A 426 -12.95 36.84 -25.73
CA MET A 426 -12.80 36.08 -24.49
C MET A 426 -13.92 35.04 -24.35
N VAL A 427 -15.19 35.45 -24.48
CA VAL A 427 -16.32 34.52 -24.41
C VAL A 427 -16.23 33.46 -25.50
N ALA A 428 -15.91 33.84 -26.74
CA ALA A 428 -15.72 32.89 -27.83
C ALA A 428 -14.65 31.83 -27.50
N SER A 429 -13.51 32.24 -26.94
CA SER A 429 -12.44 31.30 -26.53
C SER A 429 -12.78 30.41 -25.32
N LEU A 430 -13.79 30.78 -24.52
CA LEU A 430 -14.30 29.94 -23.42
C LEU A 430 -15.31 28.89 -23.90
N LEU A 431 -15.87 29.07 -25.10
CA LEU A 431 -16.91 28.21 -25.68
C LEU A 431 -16.38 27.30 -26.79
N ASP A 432 -15.40 27.76 -27.57
CA ASP A 432 -14.80 27.00 -28.66
C ASP A 432 -13.31 26.75 -28.40
N GLU A 433 -12.93 25.48 -28.27
CA GLU A 433 -11.55 25.05 -28.01
C GLU A 433 -10.59 25.38 -29.17
N ASN A 434 -11.11 25.67 -30.37
CA ASN A 434 -10.30 26.06 -31.53
C ASN A 434 -10.06 27.58 -31.60
N VAL A 435 -10.73 28.36 -30.76
CA VAL A 435 -10.64 29.82 -30.76
C VAL A 435 -9.68 30.27 -29.67
N VAL A 436 -8.56 30.85 -30.09
CA VAL A 436 -7.61 31.49 -29.18
C VAL A 436 -7.93 32.97 -29.10
N ASN A 437 -8.18 33.47 -27.88
CA ASN A 437 -8.26 34.91 -27.66
C ASN A 437 -6.86 35.52 -27.79
N HIS A 438 -6.64 36.27 -28.87
CA HIS A 438 -5.42 37.02 -29.14
C HIS A 438 -5.54 38.50 -28.72
N GLU A 439 -6.70 38.89 -28.18
CA GLU A 439 -6.98 40.24 -27.72
C GLU A 439 -6.63 40.38 -26.25
N ILE A 440 -5.90 41.44 -25.91
CA ILE A 440 -5.60 41.83 -24.54
C ILE A 440 -6.14 43.23 -24.34
N LEU A 441 -6.98 43.42 -23.33
CA LEU A 441 -7.42 44.74 -22.91
C LEU A 441 -6.41 45.31 -21.92
N VAL A 442 -5.71 46.37 -22.32
CA VAL A 442 -4.78 47.11 -21.46
C VAL A 442 -5.49 48.39 -20.98
N LEU A 443 -5.55 48.56 -19.66
CA LEU A 443 -6.19 49.70 -19.00
C LEU A 443 -5.21 50.85 -18.75
#